data_AF-A0A3D0D654-F1
#
_entry.id   AF-A0A3D0D654-F1
#
_cell.length_a   1.000
_cell.length_b   1.000
_cell.length_c   1.000
_cell.angle_alpha   90.00
_cell.angle_beta   90.00
_cell.angle_gamma   90.00
#
_symmetry.space_group_name_H-M   'P 1'
#
loop_
_entity.id
_entity.type
_entity.pdbx_description
1 polymer ?
#
loop_
_entity_poly.entity_id
_entity_poly.type
_entity_poly.pdbx_seq_one_letter_code
_entity_poly.pdbx_strand_id
1 'polypeptide(L)'
;MRATMHWRDVTALNGSLIDVSLPVRPGMFPVSEQSNVRFVVINGYDSPLGMYETQLRMSCHAGTHVDYSSHIDPDGYRAFRDDGFEDVLFPEHTFTLAYFLPFDGKRPSGLLPAGEWQWGEEITEAEVRAWFERFDAAHPGFPHQEVKGVLLRTGWNDQWFHPDFWRRGGPTLSDSAARHFMDRGLHYLSADFTFTFEVGRTHDIVLRHPDGNRFLVESLCNLGAIRTELVGLFVAPLKLEGCEGLPARVYVVEVEPSPSS
;
A
#
# COMPACT_ATOMS: atom_id res chain seq x y z
N MET A 1 15.04 -3.30 -27.67
CA MET A 1 15.65 -2.19 -26.90
C MET A 1 14.80 -2.00 -25.65
N ARG A 2 15.34 -2.27 -24.45
CA ARG A 2 14.67 -1.94 -23.19
C ARG A 2 14.92 -0.45 -22.94
N ALA A 3 13.87 0.38 -22.97
CA ALA A 3 13.96 1.71 -22.41
C ALA A 3 14.26 1.53 -20.92
N THR A 4 15.51 1.75 -20.56
CA THR A 4 15.93 1.75 -19.16
C THR A 4 15.79 3.20 -18.74
N MET A 5 14.74 3.50 -17.96
CA MET A 5 14.60 4.80 -17.33
C MET A 5 15.87 5.03 -16.50
N HIS A 6 16.72 5.95 -16.96
CA HIS A 6 18.03 6.15 -16.36
C HIS A 6 17.84 6.90 -15.03
N TRP A 7 18.25 6.29 -13.91
CA TRP A 7 18.32 6.82 -12.54
C TRP A 7 18.81 8.28 -12.38
N ARG A 8 19.44 8.87 -13.41
CA ARG A 8 19.92 10.25 -13.39
C ARG A 8 18.83 11.30 -13.24
N ASP A 9 17.56 10.97 -13.49
CA ASP A 9 16.45 11.90 -13.31
C ASP A 9 16.00 12.05 -11.84
N VAL A 10 16.47 11.20 -10.92
CA VAL A 10 16.26 11.37 -9.46
C VAL A 10 17.10 12.53 -8.90
N THR A 11 18.00 13.11 -9.69
CA THR A 11 18.63 14.40 -9.31
C THR A 11 17.69 15.60 -9.45
N ALA A 12 16.50 15.39 -10.02
CA ALA A 12 15.40 16.36 -10.04
C ALA A 12 14.30 16.02 -9.00
N LEU A 13 14.68 15.51 -7.81
CA LEU A 13 13.83 15.57 -6.62
C LEU A 13 13.61 17.05 -6.22
N ASN A 14 12.84 17.79 -7.03
CA ASN A 14 12.25 19.07 -6.64
C ASN A 14 11.04 18.87 -5.72
N GLY A 15 10.60 17.61 -5.53
CA GLY A 15 9.45 17.22 -4.71
C GLY A 15 9.81 16.90 -3.26
N SER A 16 8.87 17.15 -2.37
CA SER A 16 8.97 16.73 -0.96
C SER A 16 8.87 15.20 -0.88
N LEU A 17 9.71 14.56 -0.08
CA LEU A 17 9.54 13.15 0.27
C LEU A 17 8.32 13.03 1.20
N ILE A 18 7.25 12.38 0.75
CA ILE A 18 6.01 12.26 1.51
C ILE A 18 6.02 10.90 2.22
N ASP A 19 6.04 10.90 3.56
CA ASP A 19 5.82 9.69 4.34
C ASP A 19 4.33 9.35 4.35
N VAL A 20 4.01 8.20 3.78
CA VAL A 20 2.64 7.70 3.62
C VAL A 20 2.37 6.50 4.52
N SER A 21 3.18 6.30 5.57
CA SER A 21 3.04 5.20 6.51
C SER A 21 2.23 5.62 7.74
N LEU A 22 1.23 4.82 8.12
CA LEU A 22 0.50 5.02 9.36
C LEU A 22 1.40 4.87 10.59
N PRO A 23 1.27 5.76 11.59
CA PRO A 23 1.92 5.56 12.88
C PRO A 23 1.39 4.29 13.57
N VAL A 24 2.27 3.36 13.90
CA VAL A 24 1.91 2.17 14.70
C VAL A 24 1.58 2.61 16.13
N ARG A 25 0.41 2.22 16.64
CA ARG A 25 -0.03 2.55 18.01
C ARG A 25 -0.72 1.36 18.70
N PRO A 26 -0.75 1.33 20.04
CA PRO A 26 -1.51 0.34 20.78
C PRO A 26 -3.00 0.36 20.39
N GLY A 27 -3.59 -0.83 20.29
CA GLY A 27 -5.02 -0.96 19.99
C GLY A 27 -5.41 -0.91 18.52
N MET A 28 -4.45 -0.79 17.59
CA MET A 28 -4.68 -1.20 16.20
C MET A 28 -4.83 -2.73 16.16
N PHE A 29 -5.86 -3.27 15.51
CA PHE A 29 -5.97 -4.72 15.26
C PHE A 29 -6.56 -4.94 13.86
N PRO A 30 -5.77 -5.37 12.87
CA PRO A 30 -6.20 -5.39 11.47
C PRO A 30 -7.32 -6.39 11.17
N VAL A 31 -7.38 -7.50 11.92
CA VAL A 31 -8.34 -8.60 11.65
C VAL A 31 -9.08 -9.03 12.91
N SER A 32 -8.37 -9.20 14.03
CA SER A 32 -8.96 -9.72 15.27
C SER A 32 -8.27 -9.16 16.50
N GLU A 33 -8.94 -9.20 17.65
CA GLU A 33 -8.36 -8.74 18.93
C GLU A 33 -7.07 -9.47 19.32
N GLN A 34 -6.84 -10.68 18.80
CA GLN A 34 -5.60 -11.43 18.98
C GLN A 34 -4.41 -10.79 18.24
N SER A 35 -4.70 -10.09 17.15
CA SER A 35 -3.76 -9.39 16.27
C SER A 35 -3.44 -7.98 16.74
N ASN A 36 -3.89 -7.61 17.95
CA ASN A 36 -3.75 -6.25 18.42
C ASN A 36 -2.30 -5.85 18.66
N VAL A 37 -1.97 -4.63 18.23
CA VAL A 37 -0.72 -3.96 18.51
C VAL A 37 -0.66 -3.66 20.01
N ARG A 38 0.41 -4.14 20.65
CA ARG A 38 0.70 -3.92 22.07
C ARG A 38 2.14 -3.46 22.23
N PHE A 39 2.32 -2.43 23.05
CA PHE A 39 3.61 -1.99 23.53
C PHE A 39 3.73 -2.42 25.00
N VAL A 40 4.75 -3.19 25.33
CA VAL A 40 4.98 -3.70 26.68
C VAL A 40 6.33 -3.20 27.15
N VAL A 41 6.34 -2.35 28.18
CA VAL A 41 7.60 -1.92 28.80
C VAL A 41 8.18 -3.14 29.53
N ILE A 42 9.31 -3.65 29.02
CA ILE A 42 9.99 -4.82 29.58
C ILE A 42 11.17 -4.42 30.46
N ASN A 43 11.71 -3.21 30.27
CA ASN A 43 12.64 -2.56 31.20
C ASN A 43 12.22 -1.11 31.42
N GLY A 44 11.92 -0.74 32.67
CA GLY A 44 11.62 0.62 33.07
C GLY A 44 12.87 1.41 33.48
N TYR A 45 12.72 2.70 33.77
CA TYR A 45 13.84 3.56 34.20
C TYR A 45 14.50 3.09 35.51
N ASP A 46 13.75 2.40 36.37
CA ASP A 46 14.26 1.82 37.62
C ASP A 46 14.95 0.46 37.42
N SER A 47 15.06 -0.02 36.18
CA SER A 47 15.73 -1.28 35.86
C SER A 47 17.22 -1.20 36.21
N PRO A 48 17.79 -2.25 36.83
CA PRO A 48 19.23 -2.30 37.11
C PRO A 48 20.10 -2.30 35.83
N LEU A 49 19.50 -2.51 34.66
CA LEU A 49 20.18 -2.41 33.37
C LEU A 49 20.44 -0.97 32.93
N GLY A 50 19.81 0.03 33.56
CA GLY A 50 19.96 1.45 33.20
C GLY A 50 19.39 1.81 31.82
N MET A 51 18.50 0.99 31.27
CA MET A 51 17.91 1.16 29.94
C MET A 51 16.39 1.06 29.99
N TYR A 52 15.71 1.92 29.24
CA TYR A 52 14.27 1.83 29.02
C TYR A 52 14.00 1.07 27.72
N GLU A 53 13.26 -0.04 27.82
CA GLU A 53 13.02 -0.93 26.70
C GLU A 53 11.53 -1.28 26.61
N THR A 54 10.98 -1.12 25.41
CA THR A 54 9.59 -1.46 25.10
C THR A 54 9.58 -2.54 24.03
N GLN A 55 8.95 -3.66 24.34
CA GLN A 55 8.63 -4.72 23.39
C GLN A 55 7.40 -4.34 22.56
N LEU A 56 7.51 -4.53 21.25
CA LEU A 56 6.41 -4.43 20.29
C LEU A 56 5.88 -5.84 19.98
N ARG A 57 4.57 -6.05 20.17
CA ARG A 57 3.84 -7.22 19.64
C ARG A 57 2.76 -6.74 18.68
N MET A 58 2.81 -7.18 17.44
CA MET A 58 1.83 -6.82 16.41
C MET A 58 1.67 -7.96 15.39
N SER A 59 0.55 -7.96 14.67
CA SER A 59 0.43 -8.74 13.43
C SER A 59 1.32 -8.12 12.34
N CYS A 60 1.81 -8.94 11.42
CA CYS A 60 2.54 -8.45 10.25
C CYS A 60 1.65 -7.66 9.27
N HIS A 61 0.33 -7.79 9.43
CA HIS A 61 -0.72 -7.09 8.68
C HIS A 61 -1.21 -5.81 9.39
N ALA A 62 -0.55 -5.38 10.47
CA ALA A 62 -1.00 -4.24 11.28
C ALA A 62 -0.35 -2.93 10.82
N GLY A 63 -1.17 -1.89 10.64
CA GLY A 63 -0.71 -0.60 10.14
C GLY A 63 -0.35 -0.68 8.65
N THR A 64 0.58 0.16 8.19
CA THR A 64 1.08 0.09 6.82
C THR A 64 1.92 -1.17 6.62
N HIS A 65 1.53 -2.00 5.66
CA HIS A 65 2.16 -3.28 5.40
C HIS A 65 2.07 -3.68 3.94
N VAL A 66 2.83 -4.72 3.58
CA VAL A 66 2.83 -5.36 2.27
C VAL A 66 2.29 -6.76 2.39
N ASP A 67 1.37 -7.15 1.51
CA ASP A 67 0.93 -8.55 1.38
C ASP A 67 1.52 -9.20 0.15
N TYR A 68 2.12 -10.38 0.37
CA TYR A 68 2.61 -11.24 -0.70
C TYR A 68 1.68 -12.42 -0.94
N SER A 69 1.90 -13.16 -2.02
CA SER A 69 1.00 -14.26 -2.40
C SER A 69 0.94 -15.41 -1.39
N SER A 70 1.97 -15.58 -0.56
CA SER A 70 1.92 -16.51 0.57
C SER A 70 0.84 -16.19 1.61
N HIS A 71 0.24 -15.01 1.55
CA HIS A 71 -0.87 -14.63 2.40
C HIS A 71 -2.11 -15.49 2.17
N ILE A 72 -2.32 -15.94 0.94
CA ILE A 72 -3.51 -16.72 0.53
C ILE A 72 -3.17 -18.03 -0.17
N ASP A 73 -1.91 -18.24 -0.54
CA ASP A 73 -1.44 -19.42 -1.24
C ASP A 73 -0.32 -20.10 -0.45
N PRO A 74 -0.46 -21.37 -0.03
CA PRO A 74 0.60 -22.06 0.70
C PRO A 74 1.92 -22.15 -0.08
N ASP A 75 1.86 -22.15 -1.42
CA ASP A 75 3.03 -22.18 -2.30
C ASP A 75 3.44 -20.78 -2.78
N GLY A 76 2.79 -19.74 -2.24
CA GLY A 76 3.01 -18.35 -2.60
C GLY A 76 4.39 -17.81 -2.20
N TYR A 77 4.72 -16.66 -2.78
CA TYR A 77 5.96 -15.95 -2.51
C TYR A 77 6.01 -15.40 -1.09
N ARG A 78 7.18 -15.53 -0.46
CA ARG A 78 7.56 -14.91 0.82
C ARG A 78 8.82 -14.11 0.55
N ALA A 79 8.85 -12.84 0.96
CA ALA A 79 9.96 -11.96 0.61
C ALA A 79 11.29 -12.36 1.28
N PHE A 80 11.24 -12.99 2.45
CA PHE A 80 12.43 -13.43 3.18
C PHE A 80 12.34 -14.92 3.48
N ARG A 81 13.24 -15.69 2.85
CA ARG A 81 13.40 -17.15 2.99
C ARG A 81 14.75 -17.45 3.65
N ASP A 82 14.84 -18.59 4.34
CA ASP A 82 16.03 -19.07 5.06
C ASP A 82 17.14 -19.61 4.11
N ASP A 83 17.14 -19.25 2.82
CA ASP A 83 18.05 -19.80 1.82
C ASP A 83 19.32 -18.95 1.56
N GLY A 84 19.51 -17.87 2.32
CA GLY A 84 20.76 -17.10 2.36
C GLY A 84 20.58 -15.59 2.20
N PHE A 85 21.67 -14.83 2.39
CA PHE A 85 21.72 -13.36 2.34
C PHE A 85 21.51 -12.74 0.94
N GLU A 86 20.99 -13.48 -0.05
CA GLU A 86 20.59 -12.91 -1.34
C GLU A 86 19.23 -12.18 -1.20
N ASP A 87 19.17 -11.25 -0.24
CA ASP A 87 18.05 -10.36 0.10
C ASP A 87 17.87 -9.28 -0.98
N VAL A 88 17.73 -9.67 -2.22
CA VAL A 88 17.19 -8.77 -3.23
C VAL A 88 15.69 -8.91 -3.12
N LEU A 89 15.06 -8.06 -2.29
CA LEU A 89 13.69 -7.64 -2.59
C LEU A 89 13.69 -7.35 -4.09
N PHE A 90 12.83 -8.01 -4.85
CA PHE A 90 12.72 -7.75 -6.29
C PHE A 90 12.78 -6.23 -6.47
N PRO A 91 13.69 -5.66 -7.29
CA PRO A 91 13.85 -4.21 -7.36
C PRO A 91 12.52 -3.48 -7.61
N GLU A 92 11.64 -4.14 -8.37
CA GLU A 92 10.23 -3.78 -8.60
C GLU A 92 9.29 -3.85 -7.38
N HIS A 93 9.75 -4.27 -6.21
CA HIS A 93 9.00 -4.28 -4.94
C HIS A 93 9.45 -3.16 -4.01
N THR A 94 10.67 -2.62 -4.18
CA THR A 94 11.21 -1.58 -3.28
C THR A 94 11.04 -0.18 -3.84
N PHE A 95 11.17 0.02 -5.15
CA PHE A 95 10.91 1.31 -5.78
C PHE A 95 10.28 1.12 -7.15
N THR A 96 9.16 1.80 -7.38
CA THR A 96 8.41 1.67 -8.64
C THR A 96 7.68 2.95 -9.00
N LEU A 97 7.52 3.17 -10.30
CA LEU A 97 6.62 4.18 -10.81
C LEU A 97 5.17 3.68 -10.68
N ALA A 98 4.29 4.53 -10.14
CA ALA A 98 2.88 4.25 -9.91
C ALA A 98 1.99 5.36 -10.48
N TYR A 99 0.79 4.99 -10.93
CA TYR A 99 -0.29 5.97 -11.12
C TYR A 99 -0.89 6.36 -9.77
N PHE A 100 -1.20 7.64 -9.57
CA PHE A 100 -1.94 8.12 -8.42
C PHE A 100 -3.39 8.44 -8.78
N LEU A 101 -4.33 7.71 -8.18
CA LEU A 101 -5.77 7.82 -8.45
C LEU A 101 -6.50 8.37 -7.22
N PRO A 102 -6.83 9.67 -7.18
CA PRO A 102 -7.64 10.24 -6.12
C PRO A 102 -9.14 10.01 -6.37
N PHE A 103 -9.78 9.26 -5.49
CA PHE A 103 -11.23 9.09 -5.38
C PHE A 103 -11.80 9.97 -4.26
N ASP A 104 -11.45 11.25 -4.25
CA ASP A 104 -11.85 12.19 -3.19
C ASP A 104 -13.36 12.37 -3.08
N GLY A 105 -14.13 12.07 -4.12
CA GLY A 105 -15.59 12.03 -4.07
C GLY A 105 -16.14 10.94 -3.14
N LYS A 106 -15.33 9.90 -2.85
CA LYS A 106 -15.64 8.81 -1.91
C LYS A 106 -15.14 9.09 -0.49
N ARG A 107 -14.48 10.22 -0.28
CA ARG A 107 -13.96 10.62 1.02
C ARG A 107 -15.11 10.89 1.99
N PRO A 108 -15.06 10.33 3.22
CA PRO A 108 -15.99 10.72 4.26
C PRO A 108 -15.96 12.24 4.46
N SER A 109 -17.13 12.88 4.50
CA SER A 109 -17.22 14.35 4.70
C SER A 109 -16.78 14.81 6.09
N GLY A 110 -16.58 13.86 7.01
CA GLY A 110 -16.04 14.05 8.35
C GLY A 110 -15.81 12.71 9.04
N LEU A 111 -15.52 12.77 10.34
CA LEU A 111 -15.41 11.58 11.19
C LEU A 111 -16.74 10.84 11.26
N LEU A 112 -16.73 9.55 10.89
CA LEU A 112 -17.91 8.70 11.02
C LEU A 112 -18.18 8.39 12.51
N PRO A 113 -19.43 8.52 12.99
CA PRO A 113 -19.80 8.13 14.35
C PRO A 113 -19.54 6.64 14.61
N ALA A 114 -19.28 6.30 15.88
CA ALA A 114 -19.17 4.91 16.29
C ALA A 114 -20.43 4.11 15.91
N GLY A 115 -20.24 2.92 15.35
CA GLY A 115 -21.34 2.09 14.84
C GLY A 115 -21.87 2.42 13.44
N GLU A 116 -21.53 3.58 12.85
CA GLU A 116 -21.87 3.93 11.45
C GLU A 116 -20.76 3.56 10.44
N TRP A 117 -19.67 2.99 10.94
CA TRP A 117 -18.57 2.44 10.16
C TRP A 117 -19.08 1.20 9.40
N GLN A 118 -19.08 1.28 8.06
CA GLN A 118 -19.65 0.26 7.17
C GLN A 118 -18.76 0.05 5.94
N TRP A 119 -18.88 -1.12 5.31
CA TRP A 119 -18.32 -1.39 3.98
C TRP A 119 -18.92 -0.38 2.99
N GLY A 120 -18.12 0.59 2.53
CA GLY A 120 -18.58 1.80 1.85
C GLY A 120 -18.00 1.97 0.45
N GLU A 121 -18.62 2.88 -0.31
CA GLU A 121 -18.18 3.44 -1.61
C GLU A 121 -17.18 2.58 -2.40
N GLU A 122 -17.70 1.63 -3.18
CA GLU A 122 -16.88 0.81 -4.08
C GLU A 122 -16.23 1.69 -5.15
N ILE A 123 -14.92 1.51 -5.35
CA ILE A 123 -14.17 1.99 -6.51
C ILE A 123 -14.47 1.06 -7.68
N THR A 124 -15.17 1.58 -8.67
CA THR A 124 -15.67 0.79 -9.81
C THR A 124 -14.70 0.82 -10.99
N GLU A 125 -14.83 -0.18 -11.87
CA GLU A 125 -14.07 -0.22 -13.13
C GLU A 125 -14.36 0.99 -14.02
N ALA A 126 -15.60 1.48 -14.01
CA ALA A 126 -15.98 2.66 -14.79
C ALA A 126 -15.20 3.91 -14.35
N GLU A 127 -15.04 4.12 -13.04
CA GLU A 127 -14.25 5.24 -12.50
C GLU A 127 -12.76 5.08 -12.82
N VAL A 128 -12.23 3.86 -12.71
CA VAL A 128 -10.83 3.56 -13.07
C VAL A 128 -10.58 3.80 -14.56
N ARG A 129 -11.48 3.32 -15.44
CA ARG A 129 -11.38 3.54 -16.89
C ARG A 129 -11.46 5.01 -17.24
N ALA A 130 -12.41 5.75 -16.67
CA ALA A 130 -12.53 7.19 -16.87
C ALA A 130 -11.27 7.95 -16.45
N TRP A 131 -10.60 7.51 -15.37
CA TRP A 131 -9.31 8.08 -14.97
C TRP A 131 -8.24 7.85 -16.04
N PHE A 132 -8.09 6.61 -16.53
CA PHE A 132 -7.09 6.30 -17.55
C PHE A 132 -7.39 7.01 -18.88
N GLU A 133 -8.64 7.06 -19.32
CA GLU A 133 -9.03 7.79 -20.52
C GLU A 133 -8.65 9.28 -20.45
N ARG A 134 -8.87 9.92 -19.29
CA ARG A 134 -8.43 11.30 -19.06
C ARG A 134 -6.91 11.43 -19.08
N PHE A 135 -6.21 10.52 -18.38
CA PHE A 135 -4.76 10.53 -18.31
C PHE A 135 -4.12 10.36 -19.70
N ASP A 136 -4.60 9.41 -20.49
CA ASP A 136 -4.10 9.11 -21.84
C ASP A 136 -4.37 10.26 -22.80
N ALA A 137 -5.52 10.94 -22.66
CA ALA A 137 -5.85 12.14 -23.44
C ALA A 137 -4.94 13.34 -23.10
N ALA A 138 -4.56 13.47 -21.83
CA ALA A 138 -3.65 14.53 -21.36
C ALA A 138 -2.17 14.23 -21.70
N HIS A 139 -1.79 12.95 -21.79
CA HIS A 139 -0.42 12.49 -22.00
C HIS A 139 -0.33 11.53 -23.20
N PRO A 140 -0.62 12.00 -24.44
CA PRO A 140 -0.62 11.14 -25.62
C PRO A 140 0.75 10.51 -25.85
N GLY A 141 0.78 9.18 -25.97
CA GLY A 141 2.02 8.42 -26.21
C GLY A 141 2.86 8.15 -24.95
N PHE A 142 2.30 8.37 -23.76
CA PHE A 142 2.96 8.05 -22.50
C PHE A 142 3.38 6.56 -22.43
N PRO A 143 4.62 6.23 -21.99
CA PRO A 143 5.13 4.87 -21.97
C PRO A 143 4.58 4.06 -20.78
N HIS A 144 3.30 3.65 -20.85
CA HIS A 144 2.62 2.93 -19.76
C HIS A 144 3.36 1.69 -19.25
N GLN A 145 4.19 1.04 -20.09
CA GLN A 145 5.00 -0.13 -19.72
C GLN A 145 6.02 0.13 -18.60
N GLU A 146 6.35 1.40 -18.33
CA GLU A 146 7.29 1.81 -17.27
C GLU A 146 6.61 1.87 -15.89
N VAL A 147 5.27 1.98 -15.86
CA VAL A 147 4.50 2.03 -14.62
C VAL A 147 4.16 0.62 -14.16
N LYS A 148 4.37 0.34 -12.87
CA LYS A 148 4.21 -1.02 -12.29
C LYS A 148 3.13 -1.12 -11.23
N GLY A 149 2.50 -0.03 -10.81
CA GLY A 149 1.37 -0.14 -9.92
C GLY A 149 0.52 1.11 -9.85
N VAL A 150 -0.39 1.11 -8.88
CA VAL A 150 -1.31 2.20 -8.60
C VAL A 150 -1.33 2.50 -7.11
N LEU A 151 -1.57 3.77 -6.80
CA LEU A 151 -1.82 4.30 -5.47
C LEU A 151 -3.22 4.92 -5.45
N LEU A 152 -4.13 4.27 -4.75
CA LEU A 152 -5.53 4.66 -4.63
C LEU A 152 -5.73 5.48 -3.37
N ARG A 153 -6.33 6.66 -3.51
CA ARG A 153 -6.70 7.52 -2.37
C ARG A 153 -8.20 7.64 -2.28
N THR A 154 -8.73 7.46 -1.08
CA THR A 154 -10.13 7.71 -0.72
C THR A 154 -10.24 8.72 0.42
N GLY A 155 -9.15 9.03 1.12
CA GLY A 155 -9.15 9.77 2.38
C GLY A 155 -9.66 8.94 3.57
N TRP A 156 -9.85 7.62 3.42
CA TRP A 156 -10.32 6.76 4.51
C TRP A 156 -9.40 6.81 5.74
N ASN A 157 -8.09 6.82 5.52
CA ASN A 157 -7.13 6.88 6.60
C ASN A 157 -7.06 8.21 7.36
N ASP A 158 -7.83 9.23 6.99
CA ASP A 158 -7.90 10.47 7.78
C ASP A 158 -8.51 10.26 9.18
N GLN A 159 -9.20 9.13 9.38
CA GLN A 159 -9.88 8.77 10.62
C GLN A 159 -9.32 7.49 11.28
N TRP A 160 -8.10 7.07 10.90
CA TRP A 160 -7.36 5.90 11.43
C TRP A 160 -7.30 5.83 12.97
N PHE A 161 -7.41 7.00 13.61
CA PHE A 161 -7.33 7.13 15.05
C PHE A 161 -8.61 6.69 15.77
N HIS A 162 -9.73 6.56 15.06
CA HIS A 162 -11.00 6.15 15.65
C HIS A 162 -10.97 4.66 16.06
N PRO A 163 -11.52 4.27 17.24
CA PRO A 163 -11.49 2.87 17.70
C PRO A 163 -12.20 1.88 16.76
N ASP A 164 -13.26 2.32 16.09
CA ASP A 164 -14.03 1.46 15.18
C ASP A 164 -13.41 1.33 13.78
N PHE A 165 -12.44 2.18 13.42
CA PHE A 165 -11.74 2.12 12.13
C PHE A 165 -11.21 0.71 11.84
N TRP A 166 -10.67 0.05 12.87
CA TRP A 166 -10.06 -1.28 12.77
C TRP A 166 -11.06 -2.42 12.94
N ARG A 167 -12.31 -2.12 13.33
CA ARG A 167 -13.36 -3.13 13.60
C ARG A 167 -14.33 -3.28 12.46
N ARG A 168 -14.52 -2.22 11.66
CA ARG A 168 -15.69 -2.09 10.79
C ARG A 168 -15.35 -1.34 9.51
N GLY A 169 -15.42 -2.04 8.39
CA GLY A 169 -15.60 -1.46 7.07
C GLY A 169 -14.42 -0.66 6.51
N GLY A 170 -14.64 -0.15 5.30
CA GLY A 170 -13.71 0.63 4.50
C GLY A 170 -14.21 0.75 3.06
N PRO A 171 -13.61 1.62 2.24
CA PRO A 171 -13.77 1.59 0.80
C PRO A 171 -13.45 0.20 0.25
N THR A 172 -14.09 -0.15 -0.87
CA THR A 172 -13.83 -1.42 -1.55
C THR A 172 -13.37 -1.16 -2.98
N LEU A 173 -12.77 -2.17 -3.59
CA LEU A 173 -12.38 -2.14 -5.00
C LEU A 173 -13.16 -3.23 -5.71
N SER A 174 -13.86 -2.89 -6.79
CA SER A 174 -14.62 -3.88 -7.53
C SER A 174 -13.69 -4.93 -8.16
N ASP A 175 -14.17 -6.16 -8.23
CA ASP A 175 -13.50 -7.28 -8.89
C ASP A 175 -13.03 -6.93 -10.32
N SER A 176 -13.84 -6.17 -11.06
CA SER A 176 -13.53 -5.80 -12.43
C SER A 176 -12.56 -4.62 -12.52
N ALA A 177 -12.54 -3.71 -11.55
CA ALA A 177 -11.52 -2.67 -11.42
C ALA A 177 -10.15 -3.29 -11.11
N ALA A 178 -10.09 -4.23 -10.17
CA ALA A 178 -8.88 -4.97 -9.85
C ALA A 178 -8.33 -5.70 -11.09
N ARG A 179 -9.18 -6.44 -11.83
CA ARG A 179 -8.78 -7.08 -13.09
C ARG A 179 -8.30 -6.08 -14.13
N HIS A 180 -8.97 -4.94 -14.27
CA HIS A 180 -8.55 -3.91 -15.20
C HIS A 180 -7.13 -3.40 -14.94
N PHE A 181 -6.74 -3.22 -13.67
CA PHE A 181 -5.36 -2.90 -13.32
C PHE A 181 -4.40 -4.04 -13.70
N MET A 182 -4.78 -5.28 -13.44
CA MET A 182 -3.94 -6.45 -13.74
C MET A 182 -3.75 -6.64 -15.26
N ASP A 183 -4.81 -6.47 -16.05
CA ASP A 183 -4.82 -6.56 -17.51
C ASP A 183 -3.94 -5.49 -18.17
N ARG A 184 -3.72 -4.35 -17.49
CA ARG A 184 -2.77 -3.31 -17.90
C ARG A 184 -1.32 -3.65 -17.60
N GLY A 185 -1.04 -4.82 -17.00
CA GLY A 185 0.30 -5.25 -16.66
C GLY A 185 0.86 -4.61 -15.39
N LEU A 186 -0.01 -4.12 -14.49
CA LEU A 186 0.40 -3.61 -13.19
C LEU A 186 0.67 -4.76 -12.21
N HIS A 187 1.74 -4.64 -11.44
CA HIS A 187 2.25 -5.66 -10.52
C HIS A 187 1.76 -5.46 -9.09
N TYR A 188 1.40 -4.23 -8.69
CA TYR A 188 0.91 -3.98 -7.33
C TYR A 188 -0.23 -2.98 -7.28
N LEU A 189 -1.07 -3.14 -6.25
CA LEU A 189 -2.07 -2.15 -5.85
C LEU A 189 -1.71 -1.63 -4.47
N SER A 190 -1.82 -0.32 -4.29
CA SER A 190 -1.61 0.32 -3.00
C SER A 190 -2.74 1.26 -2.67
N ALA A 191 -3.11 1.38 -1.39
CA ALA A 191 -4.29 2.14 -0.99
C ALA A 191 -4.20 2.73 0.43
N ASP A 192 -4.99 3.76 0.68
CA ASP A 192 -5.21 4.33 2.02
C ASP A 192 -6.29 3.62 2.85
N PHE A 193 -6.64 2.40 2.45
CA PHE A 193 -7.52 1.48 3.13
C PHE A 193 -6.95 0.06 3.03
N THR A 194 -7.60 -0.89 3.69
CA THR A 194 -7.28 -2.33 3.58
C THR A 194 -8.18 -2.97 2.54
N PHE A 195 -7.63 -3.78 1.64
CA PHE A 195 -8.42 -4.61 0.74
C PHE A 195 -9.01 -5.75 1.57
N THR A 196 -10.31 -6.01 1.48
CA THR A 196 -10.93 -6.93 2.45
C THR A 196 -11.36 -8.24 1.80
N PHE A 197 -11.25 -9.32 2.57
CA PHE A 197 -11.67 -10.66 2.13
C PHE A 197 -13.19 -10.84 2.09
N GLU A 198 -13.90 -10.02 2.87
CA GLU A 198 -15.36 -10.11 2.98
C GLU A 198 -16.07 -9.47 1.79
N VAL A 199 -15.42 -8.52 1.10
CA VAL A 199 -16.01 -7.77 -0.02
C VAL A 199 -15.04 -7.74 -1.19
N GLY A 200 -15.39 -8.49 -2.24
CA GLY A 200 -14.57 -8.61 -3.45
C GLY A 200 -13.43 -9.62 -3.30
N ARG A 201 -12.69 -9.80 -4.39
CA ARG A 201 -11.61 -10.80 -4.51
C ARG A 201 -10.27 -10.16 -4.88
N THR A 202 -10.02 -8.93 -4.43
CA THR A 202 -8.79 -8.19 -4.76
C THR A 202 -7.54 -9.01 -4.41
N HIS A 203 -7.50 -9.60 -3.22
CA HIS A 203 -6.45 -10.53 -2.82
C HIS A 203 -6.24 -11.66 -3.83
N ASP A 204 -7.28 -12.41 -4.19
CA ASP A 204 -7.15 -13.50 -5.17
C ASP A 204 -6.73 -13.00 -6.55
N ILE A 205 -7.32 -11.90 -7.03
CA ILE A 205 -7.08 -11.33 -8.36
C ILE A 205 -5.62 -10.87 -8.50
N VAL A 206 -5.09 -10.22 -7.47
CA VAL A 206 -3.75 -9.64 -7.50
C VAL A 206 -2.71 -10.70 -7.12
N LEU A 207 -2.88 -11.35 -5.97
CA LEU A 207 -1.85 -12.20 -5.38
C LEU A 207 -1.75 -13.59 -6.03
N ARG A 208 -2.84 -14.12 -6.61
CA ARG A 208 -2.79 -15.37 -7.41
C ARG A 208 -2.61 -15.12 -8.90
N HIS A 209 -2.24 -13.91 -9.30
CA HIS A 209 -2.06 -13.62 -10.71
C HIS A 209 -1.04 -14.59 -11.35
N PRO A 210 -1.32 -15.17 -12.53
CA PRO A 210 -0.50 -16.23 -13.12
C PRO A 210 0.96 -15.84 -13.37
N ASP A 211 1.23 -14.57 -13.67
CA ASP A 211 2.60 -14.06 -13.84
C ASP A 211 3.43 -14.03 -12.54
N GLY A 212 2.80 -14.21 -11.37
CA GLY A 212 3.44 -14.14 -10.06
C GLY A 212 3.96 -12.74 -9.68
N ASN A 213 4.73 -12.66 -8.59
CA ASN A 213 5.45 -11.47 -8.12
C ASN A 213 4.61 -10.20 -7.91
N ARG A 214 3.33 -10.36 -7.59
CA ARG A 214 2.42 -9.27 -7.27
C ARG A 214 2.24 -9.12 -5.76
N PHE A 215 1.94 -7.89 -5.34
CA PHE A 215 1.78 -7.57 -3.94
C PHE A 215 0.75 -6.46 -3.73
N LEU A 216 0.26 -6.35 -2.50
CA LEU A 216 -0.59 -5.24 -2.06
C LEU A 216 0.17 -4.38 -1.07
N VAL A 217 -0.12 -3.09 -1.03
CA VAL A 217 0.37 -2.19 0.04
C VAL A 217 -0.84 -1.49 0.66
N GLU A 218 -1.10 -1.79 1.91
CA GLU A 218 -2.34 -1.37 2.55
C GLU A 218 -2.11 -0.30 3.60
N SER A 219 -3.22 0.36 3.99
CA SER A 219 -3.25 1.27 5.12
C SER A 219 -2.25 2.43 5.01
N LEU A 220 -2.17 3.07 3.83
CA LEU A 220 -1.35 4.26 3.59
C LEU A 220 -2.02 5.55 4.07
N CYS A 221 -1.26 6.55 4.52
CA CYS A 221 -1.80 7.82 5.00
C CYS A 221 -1.23 9.01 4.22
N ASN A 222 -1.66 10.22 4.57
CA ASN A 222 -1.13 11.48 4.01
C ASN A 222 -1.22 11.63 2.47
N LEU A 223 -2.00 10.79 1.78
CA LEU A 223 -2.08 10.79 0.32
C LEU A 223 -2.64 12.12 -0.26
N GLY A 224 -3.32 12.93 0.56
CA GLY A 224 -3.77 14.27 0.17
C GLY A 224 -2.65 15.31 -0.01
N ALA A 225 -1.41 14.97 0.36
CA ALA A 225 -0.24 15.80 0.07
C ALA A 225 0.21 15.70 -1.39
N ILE A 226 -0.10 14.60 -2.08
CA ILE A 226 0.31 14.31 -3.46
C ILE A 226 -0.47 15.20 -4.44
N ARG A 227 0.23 15.80 -5.40
CA ARG A 227 -0.28 16.75 -6.40
C ARG A 227 -0.12 16.28 -7.84
N THR A 228 0.67 15.24 -8.08
CA THR A 228 0.90 14.67 -9.41
C THR A 228 0.07 13.39 -9.64
N GLU A 229 -0.19 13.05 -10.91
CA GLU A 229 -0.87 11.80 -11.30
C GLU A 229 0.09 10.60 -11.44
N LEU A 230 1.40 10.87 -11.37
CA LEU A 230 2.47 9.88 -11.36
C LEU A 230 3.36 10.08 -10.15
N VAL A 231 3.77 8.98 -9.54
CA VAL A 231 4.61 8.99 -8.34
C VAL A 231 5.65 7.88 -8.37
N GLY A 232 6.81 8.14 -7.78
CA GLY A 232 7.72 7.09 -7.36
C GLY A 232 7.31 6.60 -5.97
N LEU A 233 6.89 5.34 -5.87
CA LEU A 233 6.54 4.69 -4.60
C LEU A 233 7.75 3.88 -4.11
N PHE A 234 8.25 4.25 -2.94
CA PHE A 234 9.27 3.50 -2.20
C PHE A 234 8.60 2.67 -1.11
N VAL A 235 8.77 1.35 -1.14
CA VAL A 235 8.19 0.44 -0.17
C VAL A 235 9.33 -0.31 0.52
N ALA A 236 9.52 -0.08 1.82
CA ALA A 236 10.58 -0.69 2.62
C ALA A 236 9.97 -1.60 3.71
N PRO A 237 9.64 -2.86 3.38
CA PRO A 237 9.14 -3.83 4.35
C PRO A 237 10.25 -4.26 5.32
N LEU A 238 9.87 -4.60 6.56
CA LEU A 238 10.77 -5.26 7.51
C LEU A 238 11.21 -6.62 6.98
N LYS A 239 12.48 -6.98 7.21
CA LYS A 239 13.01 -8.30 6.86
C LYS A 239 12.61 -9.36 7.88
N LEU A 240 11.35 -9.81 7.84
CA LEU A 240 10.85 -10.85 8.75
C LEU A 240 10.80 -12.19 8.03
N GLU A 241 11.57 -13.14 8.54
CA GLU A 241 11.67 -14.50 8.00
C GLU A 241 10.33 -15.23 8.08
N GLY A 242 9.92 -15.85 6.97
CA GLY A 242 8.76 -16.73 6.94
C GLY A 242 7.40 -16.04 7.02
N CYS A 243 7.34 -14.70 7.10
CA CYS A 243 6.08 -13.95 7.16
C CYS A 243 5.46 -13.70 5.76
N GLU A 244 4.13 -13.73 5.71
CA GLU A 244 3.32 -13.53 4.50
C GLU A 244 2.92 -12.08 4.24
N GLY A 245 2.74 -11.33 5.32
CA GLY A 245 2.65 -9.87 5.31
C GLY A 245 3.89 -9.29 5.97
N LEU A 246 4.26 -8.05 5.64
CA LEU A 246 5.40 -7.36 6.24
C LEU A 246 5.06 -5.90 6.54
N PRO A 247 5.18 -5.44 7.81
CA PRO A 247 5.08 -4.02 8.13
C PRO A 247 6.12 -3.24 7.33
N ALA A 248 5.73 -2.09 6.78
CA ALA A 248 6.58 -1.34 5.86
C ALA A 248 6.60 0.15 6.18
N ARG A 249 7.76 0.77 5.92
CA ARG A 249 7.86 2.21 5.78
C ARG A 249 7.76 2.56 4.29
N VAL A 250 6.80 3.40 3.94
CA VAL A 250 6.46 3.73 2.57
C VAL A 250 6.60 5.24 2.36
N TYR A 251 7.30 5.60 1.30
CA TYR A 251 7.48 6.99 0.89
C TYR A 251 7.02 7.21 -0.55
N VAL A 252 6.52 8.40 -0.82
CA VAL A 252 6.17 8.86 -2.14
C VAL A 252 7.08 10.02 -2.54
N VAL A 253 7.53 10.00 -3.79
CA VAL A 253 8.09 11.16 -4.47
C VAL A 253 7.23 11.50 -5.68
N GLU A 254 6.96 12.77 -5.87
CA GLU A 254 6.18 13.26 -7.01
C GLU A 254 7.03 13.18 -8.28
N VAL A 255 6.41 12.73 -9.37
CA VAL A 255 7.06 12.57 -10.68
C VAL A 255 6.21 13.30 -11.72
N GLU A 256 6.86 14.15 -12.50
CA GLU A 256 6.23 14.77 -13.67
C GLU A 256 6.34 13.81 -14.87
N PRO A 257 5.27 13.60 -15.65
CA PRO A 257 5.35 12.86 -16.91
C PRO A 257 6.29 13.60 -17.87
N SER A 258 7.49 13.05 -18.09
CA SER A 258 8.39 13.59 -19.11
C SER A 258 7.87 13.21 -20.50
N PRO A 259 7.78 14.16 -21.47
CA PRO A 259 7.51 13.80 -22.85
C PRO A 259 8.65 12.91 -23.35
N SER A 260 8.30 11.84 -24.05
CA SER A 260 9.28 10.99 -24.72
C SER A 260 10.13 11.84 -25.66
N SER A 261 11.45 11.81 -25.45
CA SER A 261 12.45 12.41 -26.33
C SER A 261 12.53 11.69 -27.67
#